data_AF-A0A1S1KM81-F1
#
_entry.id   AF-A0A1S1KM81-F1
#
_cell.length_a   1.000
_cell.length_b   1.000
_cell.length_c   1.000
_cell.angle_alpha   90.00
_cell.angle_beta   90.00
_cell.angle_gamma   90.00
#
_symmetry.space_group_name_H-M   'P 1'
#
loop_
_entity.id
_entity.type
_entity.pdbx_description
1 polymer ?
#
loop_
_entity_poly.entity_id
_entity_poly.type
_entity_poly.pdbx_seq_one_letter_code
_entity_poly.pdbx_strand_id
1 'polypeptide(L)'
;MSRALALSAATLTVAAALTASACAHADPEPLPPGPSETTAPQPDSPCTEMLAGALTPADPGQVGNNRRLLQCDDGTWRTFGSPYPSADRWLTTGPEVILHGQGRRNPEARGGTWTATPLTAEAHCSAEVVDVLGAGKTSEPATFGAEPGQELTVEISDHMFTTKLSGYCLWARG
;
A
#
# COMPACT_ATOMS: atom_id res chain seq x y z
N MET A 1 12.02 -50.00 -73.25
CA MET A 1 13.24 -49.26 -73.66
C MET A 1 13.30 -47.96 -72.88
N SER A 2 14.52 -47.50 -72.58
CA SER A 2 14.87 -46.22 -71.91
C SER A 2 14.79 -46.22 -70.39
N ARG A 3 15.69 -45.60 -69.64
CA ARG A 3 17.15 -45.34 -69.69
C ARG A 3 17.44 -44.66 -68.33
N ALA A 4 18.64 -44.88 -67.81
CA ALA A 4 19.09 -44.43 -66.49
C ALA A 4 19.51 -42.94 -66.43
N LEU A 5 19.83 -42.52 -65.19
CA LEU A 5 20.64 -41.37 -64.71
C LEU A 5 19.89 -40.06 -64.43
N ALA A 6 20.24 -39.20 -63.47
CA ALA A 6 20.90 -39.23 -62.15
C ALA A 6 20.94 -37.75 -61.65
N LEU A 7 21.24 -37.55 -60.36
CA LEU A 7 21.82 -36.35 -59.70
C LEU A 7 20.89 -35.27 -59.09
N SER A 8 20.77 -35.38 -57.76
CA SER A 8 21.15 -34.42 -56.70
C SER A 8 20.82 -32.92 -56.81
N ALA A 9 20.16 -32.40 -55.77
CA ALA A 9 20.41 -31.04 -55.25
C ALA A 9 20.12 -30.96 -53.74
N ALA A 10 20.99 -30.23 -53.05
CA ALA A 10 21.23 -30.25 -51.61
C ALA A 10 20.20 -29.49 -50.76
N THR A 11 19.98 -29.99 -49.54
CA THR A 11 19.20 -29.35 -48.47
C THR A 11 20.03 -28.27 -47.76
N LEU A 12 19.60 -27.02 -47.81
CA LEU A 12 20.08 -25.92 -46.95
C LEU A 12 19.10 -25.73 -45.79
N THR A 13 19.44 -26.23 -44.61
CA THR A 13 18.74 -25.90 -43.36
C THR A 13 19.29 -24.60 -42.80
N VAL A 14 18.52 -23.51 -42.88
CA VAL A 14 18.81 -22.25 -42.18
C VAL A 14 18.28 -22.40 -40.76
N ALA A 15 19.18 -22.51 -39.78
CA ALA A 15 18.83 -22.44 -38.36
C ALA A 15 18.68 -20.96 -37.96
N ALA A 16 17.45 -20.51 -37.74
CA ALA A 16 17.18 -19.21 -37.14
C ALA A 16 17.44 -19.30 -35.63
N ALA A 17 18.58 -18.76 -35.18
CA ALA A 17 18.85 -18.58 -33.76
C ALA A 17 18.02 -17.40 -33.23
N LEU A 18 16.94 -17.70 -32.52
CA LEU A 18 16.19 -16.74 -31.73
C LEU A 18 17.04 -16.35 -30.51
N THR A 19 17.73 -15.22 -30.58
CA THR A 19 18.36 -14.58 -29.42
C THR A 19 17.26 -14.00 -28.53
N ALA A 20 16.81 -14.79 -27.57
CA ALA A 20 16.03 -14.29 -26.44
C ALA A 20 16.92 -13.32 -25.65
N SER A 21 16.76 -12.01 -25.92
CA SER A 21 17.32 -10.97 -25.05
C SER A 21 16.58 -11.05 -23.73
N ALA A 22 17.19 -11.69 -22.75
CA ALA A 22 16.75 -11.64 -21.36
C ALA A 22 16.87 -10.20 -20.89
N CYS A 23 15.74 -9.48 -20.84
CA CYS A 23 15.65 -8.22 -20.12
C CYS A 23 15.85 -8.55 -18.64
N ALA A 24 17.08 -8.45 -18.15
CA ALA A 24 17.34 -8.35 -16.73
C ALA A 24 16.69 -7.05 -16.26
N HIS A 25 15.48 -7.14 -15.72
CA HIS A 25 14.93 -6.06 -14.89
C HIS A 25 15.85 -5.95 -13.68
N ALA A 26 16.74 -4.96 -13.69
CA ALA A 26 17.42 -4.57 -12.47
C ALA A 26 16.32 -4.16 -11.47
N ASP A 27 16.34 -4.76 -10.28
CA ASP A 27 15.54 -4.26 -9.17
C ASP A 27 15.82 -2.75 -9.06
N PRO A 28 14.79 -1.90 -8.97
CA PRO A 28 15.00 -0.46 -8.82
C PRO A 28 15.88 -0.22 -7.60
N GLU A 29 16.90 0.61 -7.79
CA GLU A 29 17.82 1.04 -6.73
C GLU A 29 17.01 1.59 -5.55
N PRO A 30 17.36 1.26 -4.29
CA PRO A 30 16.64 1.77 -3.13
C PRO A 30 16.59 3.30 -3.18
N LEU A 31 15.39 3.88 -3.10
CA LEU A 31 15.23 5.33 -3.07
C LEU A 31 16.10 5.91 -1.92
N PRO A 32 16.80 7.03 -2.14
CA PRO A 32 17.56 7.68 -1.08
C PRO A 32 16.65 7.96 0.12
N PRO A 33 17.15 7.79 1.37
CA PRO A 33 16.32 7.96 2.55
C PRO A 33 15.75 9.38 2.59
N GLY A 34 14.43 9.48 2.70
CA GLY A 34 13.73 10.74 2.89
C GLY A 34 14.01 11.35 4.27
N PRO A 35 13.36 12.47 4.62
CA PRO A 35 13.41 13.04 5.97
C PRO A 35 13.13 11.97 7.04
N SER A 36 13.69 12.11 8.24
CA SER A 36 13.51 11.14 9.33
C SER A 36 12.03 10.91 9.66
N GLU A 37 11.18 11.91 9.45
CA GLU A 37 9.72 11.86 9.63
C GLU A 37 9.03 10.86 8.68
N THR A 38 9.65 10.57 7.53
CA THR A 38 9.16 9.61 6.53
C THR A 38 9.66 8.19 6.76
N THR A 39 10.61 8.00 7.69
CA THR A 39 11.16 6.68 8.01
C THR A 39 10.15 5.88 8.83
N ALA A 40 9.91 4.63 8.42
CA ALA A 40 9.04 3.74 9.15
C ALA A 40 9.50 3.53 10.61
N PRO A 41 8.61 3.73 11.59
CA PRO A 41 8.93 3.52 12.99
C PRO A 41 9.49 2.14 13.29
N GLN A 42 10.44 2.08 14.23
CA GLN A 42 10.96 0.82 14.75
C GLN A 42 10.40 0.58 16.15
N PRO A 43 10.26 -0.70 16.59
CA PRO A 43 9.93 -0.99 17.98
C PRO A 43 10.89 -0.28 18.94
N ASP A 44 10.35 0.25 20.03
CA ASP A 44 11.05 0.98 21.09
C ASP A 44 11.74 2.29 20.65
N SER A 45 11.50 2.75 19.41
CA SER A 45 11.97 4.06 18.95
C SER A 45 11.06 5.19 19.47
N PRO A 46 11.56 6.41 19.65
CA PRO A 46 10.74 7.53 20.11
C PRO A 46 9.66 7.92 19.09
N CYS A 47 8.57 8.50 19.57
CA CYS A 47 7.52 9.13 18.78
C CYS A 47 7.11 10.47 19.40
N THR A 48 6.66 11.41 18.56
CA THR A 48 6.23 12.74 19.00
C THR A 48 4.81 12.71 19.56
N GLU A 49 4.44 13.71 20.37
CA GLU A 49 3.06 13.84 20.90
C GLU A 49 2.00 13.91 19.78
N MET A 50 2.36 14.47 18.62
CA MET A 50 1.47 14.52 17.45
C MET A 50 1.07 13.11 16.97
N LEU A 51 1.91 12.10 17.20
CA LEU A 51 1.69 10.72 16.80
C LEU A 51 1.02 9.88 17.89
N ALA A 52 0.75 10.45 19.07
CA ALA A 52 0.15 9.72 20.18
C ALA A 52 -1.12 8.96 19.74
N GLY A 53 -1.18 7.68 20.13
CA GLY A 53 -2.26 6.75 19.81
C GLY A 53 -2.28 6.21 18.38
N ALA A 54 -1.48 6.78 17.45
CA ALA A 54 -1.46 6.35 16.05
C ALA A 54 -0.94 4.92 15.92
N LEU A 55 -1.59 4.14 15.04
CA LEU A 55 -1.14 2.82 14.64
C LEU A 55 -0.42 2.85 13.29
N THR A 56 0.60 2.01 13.13
CA THR A 56 1.30 1.80 11.85
C THR A 56 1.66 0.33 11.70
N PRO A 57 1.76 -0.23 10.48
CA PRO A 57 2.45 -1.50 10.27
C PRO A 57 3.88 -1.44 10.80
N ALA A 58 4.31 -2.48 11.51
CA ALA A 58 5.70 -2.63 11.96
C ALA A 58 6.65 -2.95 10.79
N ASP A 59 6.12 -3.62 9.77
CA ASP A 59 6.74 -3.79 8.47
C ASP A 59 5.84 -3.10 7.42
N PRO A 60 6.26 -1.94 6.88
CA PRO A 60 5.48 -1.19 5.89
C PRO A 60 5.12 -2.01 4.64
N GLY A 61 5.93 -3.00 4.27
CA GLY A 61 5.66 -3.85 3.10
C GLY A 61 4.63 -4.95 3.37
N GLN A 62 4.26 -5.19 4.63
CA GLN A 62 3.35 -6.28 4.98
C GLN A 62 1.89 -5.88 4.78
N VAL A 63 1.27 -6.46 3.76
CA VAL A 63 -0.16 -6.32 3.48
C VAL A 63 -0.97 -7.41 4.20
N GLY A 64 -2.18 -7.05 4.64
CA GLY A 64 -3.17 -7.99 5.19
C GLY A 64 -3.39 -7.89 6.70
N ASN A 65 -4.20 -8.80 7.24
CA ASN A 65 -4.74 -8.74 8.61
C ASN A 65 -3.85 -9.34 9.69
N ASN A 66 -2.82 -10.08 9.29
CA ASN A 66 -1.84 -10.66 10.21
C ASN A 66 -0.61 -9.76 10.40
N ARG A 67 -0.68 -8.51 9.92
CA ARG A 67 0.40 -7.55 10.07
C ARG A 67 0.59 -7.19 11.52
N ARG A 68 1.85 -7.14 11.94
CA ARG A 68 2.20 -6.61 13.25
C ARG A 68 2.03 -5.10 13.20
N LEU A 69 1.46 -4.54 14.26
CA LEU A 69 1.24 -3.11 14.38
C LEU A 69 2.13 -2.55 15.48
N LEU A 70 2.57 -1.32 15.29
CA LEU A 70 3.13 -0.49 16.35
C LEU A 70 2.12 0.58 16.72
N GLN A 71 2.11 0.96 18.00
CA GLN A 71 1.36 2.09 18.53
C GLN A 71 2.33 3.07 19.18
N CYS A 72 2.18 4.36 18.90
CA CYS A 72 2.86 5.39 19.66
C CYS A 72 2.16 5.55 21.01
N ASP A 73 2.78 5.02 22.07
CA ASP A 73 2.28 5.00 23.44
C ASP A 73 3.37 5.57 24.36
N ASP A 74 3.00 6.60 25.14
CA ASP A 74 3.91 7.27 26.06
C ASP A 74 5.23 7.73 25.40
N GLY A 75 5.12 8.37 24.23
CA GLY A 75 6.26 8.88 23.46
C GLY A 75 7.18 7.81 22.86
N THR A 76 6.76 6.54 22.86
CA THR A 76 7.54 5.41 22.32
C THR A 76 6.68 4.53 21.42
N TRP A 77 7.23 4.06 20.31
CA TRP A 77 6.58 3.05 19.48
C TRP A 77 6.64 1.68 20.14
N ARG A 78 5.49 1.13 20.53
CA ARG A 78 5.36 -0.18 21.17
C ARG A 78 4.61 -1.16 20.29
N THR A 79 4.88 -2.45 20.45
CA THR A 79 4.08 -3.48 19.76
C THR A 79 2.62 -3.42 20.24
N PHE A 80 1.71 -3.28 19.30
CA PHE A 80 0.28 -3.30 19.58
C PHE A 80 -0.21 -4.73 19.78
N GLY A 81 -0.83 -4.99 20.94
CA GLY A 81 -1.18 -6.35 21.38
C GLY A 81 -2.63 -6.79 21.11
N SER A 82 -3.54 -5.87 20.78
CA SER A 82 -4.94 -6.25 20.57
C SER A 82 -5.14 -6.89 19.18
N PRO A 83 -5.91 -7.97 19.08
CA PRO A 83 -6.25 -8.57 17.79
C PRO A 83 -7.20 -7.69 16.95
N TYR A 84 -7.81 -6.68 17.55
CA TYR A 84 -8.81 -5.82 16.93
C TYR A 84 -8.44 -4.35 17.19
N PRO A 85 -7.69 -3.69 16.28
CA PRO A 85 -7.19 -2.35 16.52
C PRO A 85 -8.29 -1.28 16.61
N SER A 86 -9.33 -1.35 15.74
CA SER A 86 -10.46 -0.39 15.69
C SER A 86 -10.04 1.07 15.97
N ALA A 87 -8.94 1.52 15.38
CA ALA A 87 -8.30 2.78 15.71
C ALA A 87 -8.88 3.94 14.91
N ASP A 88 -8.80 5.13 15.51
CA ASP A 88 -9.15 6.42 14.91
C ASP A 88 -7.91 7.20 14.44
N ARG A 89 -6.70 6.65 14.61
CA ARG A 89 -5.45 7.26 14.16
C ARG A 89 -4.51 6.24 13.51
N TRP A 90 -4.04 6.58 12.32
CA TRP A 90 -3.14 5.74 11.53
C TRP A 90 -2.00 6.56 10.93
N LEU A 91 -0.80 6.01 10.94
CA LEU A 91 0.36 6.59 10.27
C LEU A 91 0.67 5.75 9.02
N THR A 92 0.87 6.42 7.89
CA THR A 92 1.39 5.80 6.66
C THR A 92 2.76 6.38 6.36
N THR A 93 3.72 5.52 5.99
CA THR A 93 5.12 5.90 5.74
C THR A 93 5.59 5.44 4.35
N GLY A 94 4.80 5.71 3.32
CA GLY A 94 5.10 5.37 1.93
C GLY A 94 4.19 4.27 1.39
N PRO A 95 4.42 2.98 1.72
CA PRO A 95 3.54 1.90 1.32
C PRO A 95 2.09 2.10 1.80
N GLU A 96 1.14 1.60 1.01
CA GLU A 96 -0.28 1.71 1.35
C GLU A 96 -0.64 0.85 2.56
N VAL A 97 -1.53 1.38 3.39
CA VAL A 97 -2.14 0.65 4.50
C VAL A 97 -3.60 0.41 4.16
N ILE A 98 -3.95 -0.88 4.01
CA ILE A 98 -5.32 -1.30 3.76
C ILE A 98 -5.99 -1.59 5.11
N LEU A 99 -7.07 -0.87 5.41
CA LEU A 99 -7.85 -1.00 6.63
C LEU A 99 -9.24 -1.55 6.32
N HIS A 100 -9.71 -2.48 7.13
CA HIS A 100 -11.09 -2.96 7.07
C HIS A 100 -12.06 -2.05 7.82
N GLY A 101 -13.21 -1.81 7.21
CA GLY A 101 -14.29 -1.01 7.79
C GLY A 101 -15.47 -1.82 8.33
N GLN A 102 -16.51 -1.10 8.71
CA GLN A 102 -17.72 -1.62 9.38
C GLN A 102 -18.60 -2.51 8.48
N GLY A 103 -18.37 -2.51 7.16
CA GLY A 103 -18.93 -3.50 6.24
C GLY A 103 -18.36 -4.91 6.45
N ARG A 104 -17.35 -5.08 7.30
CA ARG A 104 -16.75 -6.36 7.70
C ARG A 104 -16.82 -6.56 9.21
N ARG A 105 -16.68 -7.82 9.64
CA ARG A 105 -16.46 -8.14 11.06
C ARG A 105 -15.09 -7.64 11.49
N ASN A 106 -14.99 -7.17 12.73
CA ASN A 106 -13.75 -6.68 13.36
C ASN A 106 -13.08 -5.55 12.56
N PRO A 107 -13.75 -4.39 12.42
CA PRO A 107 -13.20 -3.25 11.70
C PRO A 107 -11.90 -2.76 12.35
N GLU A 108 -10.97 -2.35 11.51
CA GLU A 108 -9.70 -1.73 11.89
C GLU A 108 -9.84 -0.20 11.95
N ALA A 109 -10.76 0.35 11.15
CA ALA A 109 -11.14 1.75 11.14
C ALA A 109 -12.67 1.88 11.02
N ARG A 110 -13.22 2.99 11.50
CA ARG A 110 -14.64 3.32 11.39
C ARG A 110 -14.86 4.41 10.34
N GLY A 111 -16.06 4.44 9.78
CA GLY A 111 -16.53 5.58 8.98
C GLY A 111 -16.61 6.86 9.82
N GLY A 112 -16.79 7.97 9.13
CA GLY A 112 -16.80 9.34 9.65
C GLY A 112 -15.87 10.25 8.84
N THR A 113 -15.67 11.46 9.34
CA THR A 113 -14.75 12.43 8.75
C THR A 113 -13.31 12.08 9.14
N TRP A 114 -12.47 11.82 8.15
CA TRP A 114 -11.04 11.60 8.34
C TRP A 114 -10.24 12.75 7.75
N THR A 115 -9.21 13.18 8.47
CA THR A 115 -8.22 14.15 8.01
C THR A 115 -6.86 13.48 7.91
N ALA A 116 -6.20 13.63 6.77
CA ALA A 116 -4.82 13.25 6.54
C ALA A 116 -3.96 14.52 6.59
N THR A 117 -3.09 14.61 7.58
CA THR A 117 -2.08 15.67 7.68
C THR A 117 -0.76 15.14 7.09
N PRO A 118 -0.20 15.78 6.06
CA PRO A 118 1.06 15.38 5.46
C PRO A 118 2.21 15.57 6.45
N LEU A 119 3.14 14.62 6.49
CA LEU A 119 4.31 14.66 7.38
C LEU A 119 5.38 15.63 6.89
N THR A 120 5.42 15.92 5.58
CA THR A 120 6.35 16.86 4.96
C THR A 120 5.63 17.74 3.93
N ALA A 121 6.27 18.82 3.48
CA ALA A 121 5.69 19.73 2.49
C ALA A 121 5.54 19.08 1.09
N GLU A 122 6.25 17.98 0.83
CA GLU A 122 6.23 17.23 -0.42
C GLU A 122 5.35 15.98 -0.34
N ALA A 123 4.86 15.63 0.86
CA ALA A 123 4.05 14.44 1.04
C ALA A 123 2.68 14.60 0.36
N HIS A 124 2.27 13.58 -0.39
CA HIS A 124 0.96 13.49 -1.03
C HIS A 124 0.10 12.49 -0.27
N CYS A 125 -0.99 12.95 0.34
CA CYS A 125 -1.95 12.08 1.00
C CYS A 125 -3.04 11.65 0.02
N SER A 126 -3.33 10.35 -0.04
CA SER A 126 -4.45 9.85 -0.81
C SER A 126 -5.14 8.67 -0.14
N ALA A 127 -6.46 8.61 -0.32
CA ALA A 127 -7.32 7.56 0.19
C ALA A 127 -8.13 6.94 -0.96
N GLU A 128 -8.24 5.61 -0.95
CA GLU A 128 -9.22 4.88 -1.75
C GLU A 128 -10.24 4.26 -0.80
N VAL A 129 -11.54 4.38 -1.09
CA VAL A 129 -12.62 3.87 -0.24
C VAL A 129 -13.54 2.97 -1.07
N VAL A 130 -13.88 1.81 -0.51
CA VAL A 130 -14.85 0.87 -1.08
C VAL A 130 -15.91 0.61 -0.03
N ASP A 131 -17.18 0.71 -0.41
CA ASP A 131 -18.33 0.50 0.47
C ASP A 131 -19.06 -0.81 0.16
N VAL A 132 -19.76 -1.35 1.16
CA VAL A 132 -20.73 -2.44 0.96
C VAL A 132 -22.06 -1.85 0.48
N LEU A 133 -22.51 -2.28 -0.69
CA LEU A 133 -23.82 -1.87 -1.25
C LEU A 133 -24.94 -2.87 -0.94
N GLY A 134 -24.56 -4.09 -0.53
CA GLY A 134 -25.49 -5.17 -0.22
C GLY A 134 -24.78 -6.51 -0.10
N ALA A 135 -25.55 -7.59 0.05
CA ALA A 135 -25.00 -8.93 0.19
C ALA A 135 -24.12 -9.31 -1.01
N GLY A 136 -22.83 -9.53 -0.76
CA GLY A 136 -21.86 -9.91 -1.78
C GLY A 136 -21.54 -8.82 -2.82
N LYS A 137 -21.94 -7.56 -2.58
CA LYS A 137 -21.74 -6.46 -3.52
C LYS A 137 -21.04 -5.28 -2.87
N THR A 138 -19.96 -4.81 -3.48
CA THR A 138 -19.25 -3.58 -3.13
C THR A 138 -19.46 -2.49 -4.18
N SER A 139 -19.15 -1.24 -3.81
CA SER A 139 -19.00 -0.15 -4.77
C SER A 139 -17.77 -0.35 -5.65
N GLU A 140 -17.67 0.46 -6.71
CA GLU A 140 -16.37 0.77 -7.30
C GLU A 140 -15.53 1.59 -6.30
N PRO A 141 -14.20 1.55 -6.36
CA PRO A 141 -13.35 2.37 -5.50
C PRO A 141 -13.52 3.87 -5.78
N ALA A 142 -13.74 4.64 -4.72
CA ALA A 142 -13.70 6.10 -4.76
C ALA A 142 -12.33 6.59 -4.30
N THR A 143 -11.64 7.39 -5.12
CA THR A 143 -10.30 7.90 -4.82
C THR A 143 -10.36 9.38 -4.45
N PHE A 144 -9.62 9.74 -3.40
CA PHE A 144 -9.47 11.08 -2.90
C PHE A 144 -7.98 11.38 -2.74
N GLY A 145 -7.56 12.59 -3.10
CA GLY A 145 -6.16 13.00 -2.99
C GLY A 145 -6.07 14.49 -2.75
N ALA A 146 -5.01 14.90 -2.07
CA ALA A 146 -4.63 16.30 -1.91
C ALA A 146 -3.35 16.60 -2.71
N GLU A 147 -3.18 17.88 -3.04
CA GLU A 147 -1.91 18.40 -3.54
C GLU A 147 -0.81 18.23 -2.48
N PRO A 148 0.48 18.20 -2.87
CA PRO A 148 1.56 17.98 -1.92
C PRO A 148 1.58 19.02 -0.81
N GLY A 149 1.80 18.56 0.43
CA GLY A 149 1.84 19.40 1.62
C GLY A 149 0.48 19.95 2.06
N GLN A 150 -0.62 19.61 1.37
CA GLN A 150 -1.98 19.96 1.78
C GLN A 150 -2.64 18.82 2.55
N GLU A 151 -3.51 19.20 3.49
CA GLU A 151 -4.35 18.24 4.18
C GLU A 151 -5.43 17.69 3.26
N LEU A 152 -5.74 16.40 3.41
CA LEU A 152 -6.89 15.76 2.77
C LEU A 152 -7.98 15.54 3.81
N THR A 153 -9.18 16.04 3.58
CA THR A 153 -10.37 15.65 4.36
C THR A 153 -11.28 14.78 3.51
N VAL A 154 -11.69 13.63 4.03
CA VAL A 154 -12.55 12.65 3.35
C VAL A 154 -13.68 12.22 4.29
N GLU A 155 -14.90 12.19 3.76
CA GLU A 155 -16.05 11.61 4.45
C GLU A 155 -16.17 10.13 4.05
N ILE A 156 -16.03 9.24 5.03
CA ILE A 156 -16.08 7.79 4.83
C ILE A 156 -17.40 7.27 5.41
N SER A 157 -18.18 6.54 4.62
CA SER A 157 -19.46 6.02 5.10
C SER A 157 -19.30 4.97 6.20
N ASP A 158 -20.35 4.75 7.00
CA ASP A 158 -20.44 3.65 7.95
C ASP A 158 -20.62 2.27 7.28
N HIS A 159 -20.76 2.24 5.95
CA HIS A 159 -20.77 1.04 5.13
C HIS A 159 -19.39 0.68 4.55
N MET A 160 -18.33 1.41 4.95
CA MET A 160 -16.95 1.14 4.52
C MET A 160 -16.61 -0.34 4.61
N PHE A 161 -16.27 -0.94 3.46
CA PHE A 161 -15.74 -2.28 3.36
C PHE A 161 -14.22 -2.28 3.60
N THR A 162 -13.52 -1.41 2.88
CA THR A 162 -12.07 -1.19 2.98
C THR A 162 -11.75 0.26 2.69
N THR A 163 -10.69 0.77 3.31
CA THR A 163 -9.98 1.96 2.82
C THR A 163 -8.50 1.67 2.64
N LYS A 164 -7.91 2.19 1.58
CA LYS A 164 -6.45 2.21 1.38
C LYS A 164 -5.97 3.62 1.69
N LEU A 165 -5.07 3.74 2.66
CA LEU A 165 -4.43 4.98 3.04
C LEU A 165 -3.01 4.99 2.47
N SER A 166 -2.57 6.09 1.89
CA SER A 166 -1.26 6.17 1.22
C SER A 166 -0.58 7.52 1.40
N GLY A 167 0.72 7.53 1.15
CA GLY A 167 1.58 8.69 1.35
C GLY A 167 2.28 8.68 2.70
N TYR A 168 2.98 9.77 2.99
CA TYR A 168 3.62 10.03 4.28
C TYR A 168 2.70 10.92 5.11
N CYS A 169 1.71 10.31 5.77
CA CYS A 169 0.57 11.04 6.32
C CYS A 169 0.13 10.49 7.68
N LEU A 170 -0.27 11.39 8.57
CA LEU A 170 -1.01 11.07 9.78
C LEU A 170 -2.50 11.20 9.50
N TRP A 171 -3.22 10.11 9.63
CA TRP A 171 -4.66 10.02 9.46
C TRP A 171 -5.34 10.05 10.82
N ALA A 172 -6.32 10.92 10.99
CA ALA A 172 -7.11 11.01 12.21
C ALA A 172 -8.60 11.16 11.90
N ARG A 173 -9.44 10.44 12.65
CA ARG A 173 -10.90 10.56 12.57
C ARG A 173 -11.43 11.56 13.60
N GLY A 174 -12.27 12.49 13.14
CA GLY A 174 -12.99 13.48 13.95
C GLY A 174 -14.33 12.99 14.47
#